data_AF-A0A413FZA1-F1
#
_entry.id   AF-A0A413FZA1-F1
#
_cell.length_a   1.000
_cell.length_b   1.000
_cell.length_c   1.000
_cell.angle_alpha   90.00
_cell.angle_beta   90.00
_cell.angle_gamma   90.00
#
_symmetry.space_group_name_H-M   'P 1'
#
loop_
_entity.id
_entity.type
_entity.pdbx_description
1 polymer ?
#
loop_
_entity_poly.entity_id
_entity_poly.type
_entity_poly.pdbx_seq_one_letter_code
_entity_poly.pdbx_strand_id
1 'polypeptide(L)'
;MNLLVDDLPYTVEVAGTYLQINTDFRIGVLFELLMQDSEFTEQEKLYQAIQLYFPVSPRNLPAAADALLWFYRCGKDPPNLASGGSGSAAKRIYSFEHDDTLIYAAFRSQYGIDLTSANLHWWQFRAMFSALTDENEFVKVMGYRAVEITSDMTPSRRQFYARMKVLHKLPDNRTDEEKSRTFAGVLAGGLRIGR
;
A
#
# COMPACT_ATOMS: atom_id res chain seq x y z
N MET A 1 1.73 -12.80 -16.94
CA MET A 1 2.45 -11.63 -17.46
C MET A 1 3.88 -11.65 -16.97
N ASN A 2 4.84 -11.54 -17.88
CA ASN A 2 6.26 -11.36 -17.64
C ASN A 2 6.66 -9.95 -18.07
N LEU A 3 7.19 -9.16 -17.13
CA LEU A 3 7.54 -7.74 -17.34
C LEU A 3 8.60 -7.50 -18.43
N LEU A 4 9.37 -8.53 -18.81
CA LEU A 4 10.50 -8.40 -19.74
C LEU A 4 10.15 -8.71 -21.20
N VAL A 5 9.08 -9.49 -21.43
CA VAL A 5 8.76 -10.02 -22.77
C VAL A 5 7.30 -9.80 -23.19
N ASP A 6 6.41 -9.55 -22.23
CA ASP A 6 5.00 -9.26 -22.53
C ASP A 6 4.78 -7.73 -22.53
N ASP A 7 3.87 -7.28 -23.39
CA ASP A 7 3.41 -5.88 -23.37
C ASP A 7 2.64 -5.58 -22.08
N LEU A 8 2.86 -4.38 -21.54
CA LEU A 8 2.12 -3.90 -20.37
C LEU A 8 0.68 -3.54 -20.74
N PRO A 9 -0.29 -3.76 -19.82
CA PRO A 9 -1.69 -3.55 -20.14
C PRO A 9 -2.04 -2.06 -20.11
N TYR A 10 -2.50 -1.52 -21.23
CA TYR A 10 -3.08 -0.16 -21.32
C TYR A 10 -4.62 -0.18 -21.35
N THR A 11 -5.19 -1.38 -21.31
CA THR A 11 -6.62 -1.63 -21.25
C THR A 11 -6.91 -2.77 -20.29
N VAL A 12 -8.11 -2.79 -19.71
CA VAL A 12 -8.63 -3.87 -18.89
C VAL A 12 -10.03 -4.27 -19.35
N GLU A 13 -10.38 -5.55 -19.18
CA GLU A 13 -11.73 -6.03 -19.48
C GLU A 13 -12.69 -5.66 -18.35
N VAL A 14 -13.79 -4.99 -18.69
CA VAL A 14 -14.88 -4.60 -17.79
C VAL A 14 -16.19 -5.10 -18.39
N ALA A 15 -16.77 -6.13 -17.78
CA ALA A 15 -18.03 -6.75 -18.22
C ALA A 15 -18.05 -7.09 -19.73
N GLY A 16 -16.99 -7.74 -20.22
CA GLY A 16 -16.87 -8.14 -21.63
C GLY A 16 -16.44 -7.04 -22.60
N THR A 17 -16.16 -5.83 -22.11
CA THR A 17 -15.67 -4.70 -22.93
C THR A 17 -14.28 -4.26 -22.47
N TYR A 18 -13.33 -4.08 -23.38
CA TYR A 18 -12.02 -3.53 -23.06
C TYR A 18 -12.09 -2.01 -22.94
N LEU A 19 -11.72 -1.50 -21.77
CA LEU A 19 -11.65 -0.06 -21.48
C LEU A 19 -10.21 0.38 -21.29
N GLN A 20 -9.88 1.59 -21.73
CA GLN A 20 -8.60 2.22 -21.40
C GLN A 20 -8.48 2.45 -19.89
N ILE A 21 -7.28 2.21 -19.37
CA ILE A 21 -6.94 2.46 -17.97
C ILE A 21 -5.74 3.40 -17.91
N ASN A 22 -5.76 4.36 -16.99
CA ASN A 22 -4.62 5.23 -16.75
C ASN A 22 -3.50 4.43 -16.09
N THR A 23 -2.34 4.39 -16.74
CA THR A 23 -1.24 3.52 -16.34
C THR A 23 -0.08 4.25 -15.66
N ASP A 24 -0.08 5.59 -15.64
CA ASP A 24 0.97 6.38 -14.98
C ASP A 24 1.07 6.01 -13.50
N PHE A 25 2.29 5.76 -13.01
CA PHE A 25 2.51 5.37 -11.62
C PHE A 25 1.93 6.35 -10.60
N ARG A 26 1.83 7.64 -10.95
CA ARG A 26 1.24 8.69 -10.12
C ARG A 26 -0.23 8.40 -9.81
N ILE A 27 -0.96 7.73 -10.72
CA ILE A 27 -2.35 7.31 -10.48
C ILE A 27 -2.40 6.26 -9.36
N GLY A 28 -1.46 5.34 -9.33
CA GLY A 28 -1.34 4.37 -8.23
C GLY A 28 -0.98 5.02 -6.91
N VAL A 29 -0.12 6.04 -6.92
CA VAL A 29 0.19 6.85 -5.73
C VAL A 29 -1.05 7.59 -5.24
N LEU A 30 -1.76 8.30 -6.11
CA LEU A 30 -3.00 9.02 -5.79
C LEU A 30 -4.08 8.08 -5.26
N PHE A 31 -4.18 6.87 -5.82
CA PHE A 31 -5.09 5.84 -5.32
C PHE A 31 -4.74 5.41 -3.89
N GLU A 32 -3.47 5.15 -3.58
CA GLU A 32 -3.06 4.80 -2.22
C GLU A 32 -3.32 5.93 -1.21
N LEU A 33 -3.09 7.19 -1.62
CA LEU A 33 -3.43 8.37 -0.81
C LEU A 33 -4.94 8.44 -0.54
N LEU A 34 -5.77 8.30 -1.58
CA LEU A 34 -7.23 8.30 -1.47
C LEU A 34 -7.75 7.19 -0.54
N MET A 35 -7.18 5.97 -0.62
CA MET A 35 -7.61 4.87 0.26
C MET A 35 -7.29 5.13 1.74
N GLN A 36 -6.22 5.90 2.01
CA GLN A 36 -5.74 6.23 3.34
C GLN A 36 -6.39 7.50 3.93
N ASP A 37 -7.16 8.22 3.12
CA ASP A 37 -7.84 9.43 3.51
C ASP A 37 -9.11 9.11 4.32
N SER A 38 -9.18 9.62 5.54
CA SER A 38 -10.32 9.43 6.44
C SER A 38 -11.48 10.40 6.18
N GLU A 39 -11.26 11.44 5.37
CA GLU A 39 -12.30 12.40 5.02
C GLU A 39 -13.31 11.85 4.01
N PHE A 40 -12.96 10.76 3.30
CA PHE A 40 -13.83 10.10 2.33
C PHE A 40 -14.47 8.84 2.90
N THR A 41 -15.77 8.68 2.64
CA THR A 41 -16.47 7.41 2.85
C THR A 41 -15.99 6.34 1.86
N GLU A 42 -16.21 5.06 2.19
CA GLU A 42 -15.85 3.95 1.30
C GLU A 42 -16.53 4.04 -0.09
N GLN A 43 -17.75 4.57 -0.14
CA GLN A 43 -18.47 4.77 -1.40
C GLN A 43 -17.83 5.90 -2.23
N GLU A 44 -17.43 7.00 -1.60
CA GLU A 44 -16.73 8.09 -2.29
C GLU A 44 -15.35 7.64 -2.76
N LYS A 45 -14.60 6.91 -1.93
CA LYS A 45 -13.32 6.30 -2.31
C LYS A 45 -13.44 5.41 -3.54
N LEU A 46 -14.45 4.54 -3.58
CA LEU A 46 -14.69 3.69 -4.74
C LEU A 46 -14.98 4.51 -6.01
N TYR A 47 -15.86 5.52 -5.89
CA TYR A 47 -16.20 6.38 -7.02
C TYR A 47 -14.99 7.17 -7.53
N GLN A 48 -14.23 7.80 -6.63
CA GLN A 48 -13.03 8.56 -6.96
C GLN A 48 -11.93 7.67 -7.55
N ALA A 49 -11.74 6.45 -7.03
CA ALA A 49 -10.80 5.50 -7.58
C ALA A 49 -11.14 5.12 -9.04
N ILE A 50 -12.42 4.89 -9.34
CA ILE A 50 -12.86 4.64 -10.72
C ILE A 50 -12.59 5.84 -11.62
N GLN A 51 -12.87 7.06 -11.17
CA GLN A 51 -12.57 8.28 -11.94
C GLN A 51 -11.07 8.50 -12.16
N LEU A 52 -10.22 8.14 -11.18
CA LEU A 52 -8.76 8.23 -11.30
C LEU A 52 -8.22 7.29 -12.38
N TYR A 53 -8.72 6.06 -12.45
CA TYR A 53 -8.19 5.03 -13.34
C TYR A 53 -8.84 4.99 -14.71
N PHE A 54 -10.11 5.39 -14.87
CA PHE A 54 -10.82 5.26 -16.14
C PHE A 54 -11.10 6.65 -16.75
N PRO A 55 -10.44 7.01 -17.88
CA PRO A 55 -10.71 8.26 -18.59
C PRO A 55 -12.16 8.42 -19.04
N VAL A 56 -12.83 7.29 -19.30
CA VAL A 56 -14.24 7.21 -19.67
C VAL A 56 -14.96 6.42 -18.59
N SER A 57 -15.98 7.02 -17.99
CA SER A 57 -16.72 6.41 -16.88
C SER A 57 -17.36 5.07 -17.30
N PRO A 58 -17.02 3.96 -16.62
CA PRO A 58 -17.54 2.64 -16.95
C PRO A 58 -19.02 2.52 -16.55
N ARG A 59 -19.81 1.81 -17.36
CA ARG A 59 -21.23 1.55 -17.05
C ARG A 59 -21.42 0.58 -15.90
N ASN A 60 -20.53 -0.41 -15.77
CA ASN A 60 -20.58 -1.43 -14.74
C ASN A 60 -19.49 -1.14 -13.69
N LEU A 61 -19.85 -0.37 -12.65
CA LEU A 61 -18.92 0.04 -11.60
C LEU A 61 -18.34 -1.15 -10.82
N PRO A 62 -19.11 -2.19 -10.44
CA PRO A 62 -18.55 -3.39 -9.81
C PRO A 62 -17.47 -4.07 -10.65
N ALA A 63 -17.74 -4.34 -11.93
CA ALA A 63 -16.76 -4.97 -12.82
C ALA A 63 -15.53 -4.06 -13.04
N ALA A 64 -15.73 -2.75 -13.07
CA ALA A 64 -14.62 -1.79 -13.17
C ALA A 64 -13.75 -1.78 -11.93
N ALA A 65 -14.33 -1.92 -10.74
CA ALA A 65 -13.60 -2.02 -9.48
C ALA A 65 -12.73 -3.29 -9.44
N ASP A 66 -13.28 -4.43 -9.88
CA ASP A 66 -12.53 -5.68 -9.97
C ASP A 66 -11.34 -5.56 -10.95
N ALA A 67 -11.60 -4.99 -12.14
CA ALA A 67 -10.57 -4.76 -13.15
C ALA A 67 -9.48 -3.78 -12.67
N LEU A 68 -9.86 -2.70 -11.97
CA LEU A 68 -8.94 -1.76 -11.34
C LEU A 68 -8.06 -2.47 -10.31
N LEU A 69 -8.64 -3.27 -9.41
CA LEU A 69 -7.90 -3.99 -8.39
C LEU A 69 -6.93 -5.01 -9.00
N TRP A 70 -7.34 -5.70 -10.06
CA TRP A 70 -6.46 -6.59 -10.82
C TRP A 70 -5.27 -5.82 -11.41
N PHE A 71 -5.52 -4.69 -12.06
CA PHE A 71 -4.46 -3.84 -12.63
C PHE A 71 -3.52 -3.30 -11.55
N TYR A 72 -4.07 -2.79 -10.46
CA TYR A 72 -3.32 -2.27 -9.32
C TYR A 72 -2.39 -3.34 -8.71
N ARG A 73 -2.85 -4.59 -8.64
CA ARG A 73 -2.07 -5.75 -8.16
C ARG A 73 -1.09 -6.32 -9.20
N CYS A 74 -0.89 -5.61 -10.32
CA CYS A 74 -0.01 -6.04 -11.39
C CYS A 74 -0.41 -7.39 -11.99
N GLY A 75 -1.72 -7.64 -12.11
CA GLY A 75 -2.31 -8.86 -12.65
C GLY A 75 -2.11 -10.10 -11.79
N LYS A 76 -1.77 -9.92 -10.50
CA LYS A 76 -1.62 -11.02 -9.54
C LYS A 76 -2.89 -11.16 -8.72
N ASP A 77 -3.33 -12.40 -8.56
CA ASP A 77 -4.44 -12.72 -7.67
C ASP A 77 -4.12 -12.35 -6.23
N PRO A 78 -5.13 -11.98 -5.42
CA PRO A 78 -4.93 -11.84 -3.99
C PRO A 78 -4.37 -13.16 -3.43
N PRO A 79 -3.41 -13.11 -2.50
CA PRO A 79 -2.96 -14.34 -1.85
C PRO A 79 -4.18 -15.06 -1.27
N ASN A 80 -4.31 -16.36 -1.55
CA ASN A 80 -5.41 -17.19 -1.05
C ASN A 80 -5.51 -17.01 0.47
N LEU A 81 -6.49 -16.24 0.93
CA LEU A 81 -6.84 -16.09 2.34
C LEU A 81 -7.61 -17.34 2.80
N ALA A 82 -6.98 -18.50 2.69
CA ALA A 82 -7.47 -19.73 3.28
C ALA A 82 -7.06 -19.78 4.78
N SER A 83 -7.68 -18.93 5.60
CA SER A 83 -7.87 -19.16 7.06
C SER A 83 -8.53 -17.95 7.71
N GLY A 84 -9.66 -18.18 8.38
CA GLY A 84 -10.47 -17.16 9.05
C GLY A 84 -9.79 -16.50 10.25
N GLY A 85 -9.06 -15.41 10.00
CA GLY A 85 -8.68 -14.43 11.01
C GLY A 85 -9.48 -13.14 10.78
N SER A 86 -10.15 -12.61 11.81
CA SER A 86 -10.73 -11.27 11.76
C SER A 86 -9.65 -10.29 11.28
N GLY A 87 -9.92 -9.54 10.20
CA GLY A 87 -8.98 -8.63 9.58
C GLY A 87 -8.41 -7.62 10.56
N SER A 88 -7.24 -7.91 11.15
CA SER A 88 -6.39 -6.84 11.65
C SER A 88 -5.93 -6.08 10.41
N ALA A 89 -6.35 -4.82 10.27
CA ALA A 89 -5.82 -3.94 9.24
C ALA A 89 -4.29 -4.11 9.22
N ALA A 90 -3.75 -4.59 8.10
CA ALA A 90 -2.32 -4.80 7.97
C ALA A 90 -1.63 -3.49 8.35
N LYS A 91 -0.68 -3.56 9.28
CA LYS A 91 -0.05 -2.37 9.84
C LYS A 91 0.61 -1.58 8.71
N ARG A 92 0.20 -0.33 8.51
CA ARG A 92 0.81 0.59 7.53
C ARG A 92 2.27 0.85 7.93
N ILE A 93 3.20 0.44 7.07
CA ILE A 93 4.66 0.61 7.29
C ILE A 93 5.27 1.69 6.40
N TYR A 94 4.55 2.18 5.40
CA TYR A 94 4.94 3.32 4.57
C TYR A 94 3.74 4.22 4.26
N SER A 95 4.03 5.45 3.86
CA SER A 95 3.09 6.48 3.44
C SER A 95 3.66 7.23 2.24
N PHE A 96 2.94 7.28 1.13
CA PHE A 96 3.31 8.19 0.04
C PHE A 96 3.17 9.67 0.41
N GLU A 97 2.45 10.01 1.48
CA GLU A 97 2.30 11.39 1.97
C GLU A 97 3.46 11.82 2.87
N HIS A 98 4.01 10.89 3.66
CA HIS A 98 5.03 11.21 4.68
C HIS A 98 6.42 10.69 4.34
N ASP A 99 6.53 9.78 3.37
CA ASP A 99 7.80 9.21 2.92
C ASP A 99 8.13 9.60 1.47
N ASP A 100 7.42 10.56 0.88
CA ASP A 100 7.59 11.02 -0.51
C ASP A 100 9.06 11.34 -0.85
N THR A 101 9.73 12.11 0.01
CA THR A 101 11.14 12.50 -0.13
C THR A 101 12.10 11.32 0.02
N LEU A 102 11.80 10.38 0.92
CA LEU A 102 12.59 9.17 1.12
C LEU A 102 12.45 8.22 -0.08
N ILE A 103 11.24 8.08 -0.61
CA ILE A 103 10.95 7.27 -1.80
C ILE A 103 11.62 7.90 -3.03
N TYR A 104 11.50 9.22 -3.19
CA TYR A 104 12.20 9.96 -4.24
C TYR A 104 13.70 9.75 -4.18
N ALA A 105 14.31 9.95 -3.00
CA ALA A 105 15.74 9.75 -2.80
C ALA A 105 16.16 8.31 -3.11
N ALA A 106 15.37 7.31 -2.69
CA ALA A 106 15.65 5.89 -2.93
C ALA A 106 15.61 5.51 -4.41
N PHE A 107 14.64 6.04 -5.17
CA PHE A 107 14.61 5.83 -6.62
C PHE A 107 15.78 6.52 -7.32
N ARG A 108 16.13 7.73 -6.87
CA ARG A 108 17.24 8.48 -7.43
C ARG A 108 18.59 7.82 -7.16
N SER A 109 18.82 7.32 -5.95
CA SER A 109 20.06 6.65 -5.56
C SER A 109 20.21 5.28 -6.20
N GLN A 110 19.20 4.42 -6.11
CA GLN A 110 19.33 3.01 -6.51
C GLN A 110 19.18 2.83 -8.03
N TYR A 111 18.34 3.64 -8.68
CA TYR A 111 18.02 3.45 -10.10
C TYR A 111 18.41 4.63 -10.99
N GLY A 112 18.87 5.75 -10.42
CA GLY A 112 19.13 6.97 -11.18
C GLY A 112 17.87 7.64 -11.72
N ILE A 113 16.68 7.23 -11.31
CA ILE A 113 15.41 7.74 -11.83
C ILE A 113 14.96 8.99 -11.06
N ASP A 114 14.64 10.04 -11.79
CA ASP A 114 13.96 11.22 -11.26
C ASP A 114 12.44 11.03 -11.36
N LEU A 115 11.78 10.67 -10.25
CA LEU A 115 10.32 10.45 -10.23
C LEU A 115 9.50 11.71 -10.55
N THR A 116 10.07 12.91 -10.42
CA THR A 116 9.34 14.15 -10.71
C THR A 116 9.08 14.30 -12.21
N SER A 117 9.98 13.79 -13.06
CA SER A 117 9.89 13.87 -14.52
C SER A 117 9.70 12.53 -15.23
N ALA A 118 9.82 11.40 -14.53
CA ALA A 118 9.73 10.08 -15.14
C ALA A 118 8.32 9.77 -15.67
N ASN A 119 8.28 9.04 -16.78
CA ASN A 119 7.07 8.40 -17.31
C ASN A 119 7.20 6.89 -17.13
N LEU A 120 6.61 6.36 -16.06
CA LEU A 120 6.66 4.94 -15.71
C LEU A 120 5.25 4.37 -15.69
N HIS A 121 5.10 3.19 -16.30
CA HIS A 121 3.91 2.37 -16.09
C HIS A 121 3.85 1.91 -14.63
N TRP A 122 2.66 1.85 -14.03
CA TRP A 122 2.43 1.44 -12.64
C TRP A 122 3.16 0.14 -12.30
N TRP A 123 3.12 -0.85 -13.19
CA TRP A 123 3.74 -2.16 -12.97
C TRP A 123 5.27 -2.10 -12.95
N GLN A 124 5.88 -1.21 -13.74
CA GLN A 124 7.33 -0.96 -13.72
C GLN A 124 7.71 -0.30 -12.40
N PHE A 125 6.99 0.77 -12.03
CA PHE A 125 7.19 1.45 -10.75
C PHE A 125 7.06 0.47 -9.57
N ARG A 126 6.02 -0.37 -9.55
CA ARG A 126 5.80 -1.36 -8.49
C ARG A 126 6.92 -2.40 -8.41
N ALA A 127 7.41 -2.89 -9.55
CA ALA A 127 8.56 -3.79 -9.56
C ALA A 127 9.79 -3.14 -8.91
N MET A 128 10.11 -1.91 -9.32
CA MET A 128 11.25 -1.15 -8.79
C MET A 128 11.08 -0.79 -7.30
N PHE A 129 9.89 -0.35 -6.92
CA PHE A 129 9.54 0.00 -5.53
C PHE A 129 9.71 -1.20 -4.60
N SER A 130 9.26 -2.39 -5.04
CA SER A 130 9.39 -3.63 -4.25
C SER A 130 10.81 -4.16 -4.12
N ALA A 131 11.72 -3.74 -5.02
CA ALA A 131 13.10 -4.18 -5.06
C ALA A 131 14.08 -3.17 -4.43
N LEU A 132 13.58 -2.12 -3.77
CA LEU A 132 14.41 -1.21 -2.99
C LEU A 132 15.12 -1.98 -1.87
N THR A 133 16.42 -1.75 -1.73
CA THR A 133 17.27 -2.42 -0.74
C THR A 133 17.35 -1.62 0.56
N ASP A 134 17.80 -2.28 1.63
CA ASP A 134 18.02 -1.69 2.96
C ASP A 134 19.19 -0.72 3.03
N GLU A 135 19.94 -0.53 1.94
CA GLU A 135 20.88 0.59 1.79
C GLU A 135 20.15 1.94 1.82
N ASN A 136 18.90 1.97 1.33
CA ASN A 136 18.06 3.15 1.32
C ASN A 136 17.40 3.40 2.67
N GLU A 137 17.45 4.65 3.12
CA GLU A 137 16.84 5.07 4.38
C GLU A 137 15.34 4.75 4.43
N PHE A 138 14.64 4.88 3.29
CA PHE A 138 13.24 4.48 3.15
C PHE A 138 12.97 3.04 3.64
N VAL A 139 13.79 2.08 3.22
CA VAL A 139 13.60 0.67 3.57
C VAL A 139 13.95 0.40 5.03
N LYS A 140 14.95 1.10 5.58
CA LYS A 140 15.27 1.03 7.03
C LYS A 140 14.11 1.56 7.87
N VAL A 141 13.53 2.69 7.49
CA VAL A 141 12.37 3.30 8.14
C VAL A 141 11.16 2.36 8.12
N MET A 142 10.88 1.74 6.98
CA MET A 142 9.86 0.68 6.88
C MET A 142 10.15 -0.47 7.85
N GLY A 143 11.40 -0.94 7.90
CA GLY A 143 11.86 -1.97 8.83
C GLY A 143 11.64 -1.60 10.29
N TYR A 144 11.97 -0.38 10.69
CA TYR A 144 11.73 0.13 12.05
C TYR A 144 10.22 0.15 12.38
N ARG A 145 9.36 0.53 11.45
CA ARG A 145 7.89 0.52 11.64
C ARG A 145 7.34 -0.91 11.74
N ALA A 146 7.87 -1.82 10.93
CA ALA A 146 7.45 -3.21 10.82
C ALA A 146 7.87 -4.08 12.02
N VAL A 147 9.10 -3.95 12.52
CA VAL A 147 9.71 -4.90 13.48
C VAL A 147 8.82 -5.16 14.70
N GLU A 148 8.62 -6.40 15.10
CA GLU A 148 7.96 -6.70 16.37
C GLU A 148 9.00 -6.70 17.49
N ILE A 149 8.74 -5.98 18.58
CA ILE A 149 9.65 -5.97 19.73
C ILE A 149 9.24 -7.10 20.65
N THR A 150 10.09 -8.10 20.74
CA THR A 150 9.82 -9.35 21.45
C THR A 150 10.77 -9.53 22.63
N SER A 151 10.43 -10.45 23.55
CA SER A 151 11.19 -10.68 24.79
C SER A 151 12.54 -11.37 24.57
N ASP A 152 12.72 -12.07 23.45
CA ASP A 152 13.97 -12.74 23.04
C ASP A 152 15.05 -11.78 22.53
N MET A 153 14.69 -10.52 22.20
CA MET A 153 15.67 -9.50 21.85
C MET A 153 16.47 -9.05 23.08
N THR A 154 17.75 -8.70 22.91
CA THR A 154 18.55 -8.10 24.00
C THR A 154 17.96 -6.77 24.48
N PRO A 155 18.18 -6.37 25.75
CA PRO A 155 17.68 -5.09 26.27
C PRO A 155 18.06 -3.88 25.42
N SER A 156 19.29 -3.85 24.89
CA SER A 156 19.78 -2.78 24.01
C SER A 156 19.06 -2.76 22.66
N ARG A 157 18.82 -3.91 22.04
CA ARG A 157 18.06 -4.01 20.78
C ARG A 157 16.60 -3.59 20.97
N ARG A 158 15.96 -4.00 22.06
CA ARG A 158 14.60 -3.54 22.39
C ARG A 158 14.54 -2.02 22.53
N GLN A 159 15.48 -1.44 23.26
CA GLN A 159 15.53 0.01 23.45
C GLN A 159 15.78 0.76 22.14
N PHE A 160 16.68 0.24 21.30
CA PHE A 160 16.95 0.80 19.97
C PHE A 160 15.69 0.82 19.10
N TYR A 161 15.05 -0.34 18.90
CA TYR A 161 13.85 -0.42 18.05
C TYR A 161 12.65 0.34 18.63
N ALA A 162 12.51 0.38 19.96
CA ALA A 162 11.48 1.20 20.62
C ALA A 162 11.67 2.68 20.28
N ARG A 163 12.91 3.18 20.35
CA ARG A 163 13.24 4.57 19.98
C ARG A 163 12.97 4.84 18.50
N MET A 164 13.45 3.95 17.60
CA MET A 164 13.27 4.14 16.16
C MET A 164 11.79 4.09 15.76
N LYS A 165 10.98 3.24 16.39
CA LYS A 165 9.53 3.20 16.18
C LYS A 165 8.84 4.51 16.55
N VAL A 166 9.26 5.14 17.66
CA VAL A 166 8.69 6.42 18.10
C VAL A 166 9.11 7.52 17.13
N LEU A 167 10.39 7.57 16.76
CA LEU A 167 10.95 8.60 15.88
C LEU A 167 10.32 8.58 14.48
N HIS A 168 10.08 7.38 13.93
CA HIS A 168 9.57 7.20 12.57
C HIS A 168 8.08 6.83 12.53
N LYS A 169 7.32 7.05 13.60
CA LYS A 169 5.89 6.70 13.63
C LYS A 169 5.10 7.53 12.60
N LEU A 170 4.30 6.86 11.78
CA LEU A 170 3.32 7.53 10.91
C LEU A 170 2.14 8.07 11.75
N PRO A 171 1.54 9.21 11.37
CA PRO A 171 0.27 9.68 11.93
C PRO A 171 -0.81 8.59 11.89
N ASP A 172 -1.63 8.55 12.94
CA ASP A 172 -2.74 7.61 13.06
C ASP A 172 -4.03 8.25 12.53
N ASN A 173 -4.24 8.12 11.22
CA ASN A 173 -5.37 8.69 10.48
C ASN A 173 -6.67 7.91 10.68
N ARG A 174 -6.69 6.89 11.54
CA ARG A 174 -7.93 6.16 11.86
C ARG A 174 -8.87 7.04 12.67
N THR A 175 -10.17 6.83 12.47
CA THR A 175 -11.22 7.42 13.30
C THR A 175 -11.13 6.93 14.75
N ASP A 176 -11.67 7.70 15.69
CA ASP A 176 -11.68 7.31 17.11
C ASP A 176 -12.45 6.01 17.35
N GLU A 177 -13.47 5.72 16.53
CA GLU A 177 -14.17 4.43 16.55
C GLU A 177 -13.27 3.27 16.12
N GLU A 178 -12.49 3.42 15.05
CA GLU A 178 -11.54 2.40 14.59
C GLU A 178 -10.39 2.19 15.57
N LYS A 179 -9.90 3.27 16.19
CA LYS A 179 -8.92 3.22 17.28
C LYS A 179 -9.48 2.43 18.47
N SER A 180 -10.72 2.72 18.87
CA SER A 180 -11.41 2.07 19.99
C SER A 180 -11.69 0.58 19.72
N ARG A 181 -12.14 0.24 18.51
CA ARG A 181 -12.35 -1.17 18.09
C ARG A 181 -11.04 -1.95 18.07
N THR A 182 -9.96 -1.35 17.58
CA THR A 182 -8.63 -1.97 17.61
C THR A 182 -8.17 -2.20 19.05
N PHE A 183 -8.32 -1.20 19.91
CA PHE A 183 -7.95 -1.30 21.33
C PHE A 183 -8.76 -2.38 22.06
N ALA A 184 -10.08 -2.43 21.85
CA ALA A 184 -10.96 -3.46 22.39
C ALA A 184 -10.58 -4.87 21.90
N GLY A 185 -10.22 -5.02 20.63
CA GLY A 185 -9.75 -6.29 20.06
C GLY A 185 -8.43 -6.77 20.67
N VAL A 186 -7.47 -5.87 20.89
CA VAL A 186 -6.19 -6.19 21.55
C VAL A 186 -6.40 -6.63 23.00
N LEU A 187 -7.28 -5.95 23.75
CA LEU A 187 -7.63 -6.35 25.12
C LEU A 187 -8.33 -7.71 25.17
N ALA A 188 -9.29 -7.95 24.28
CA ALA A 188 -10.01 -9.22 24.20
C ALA A 188 -9.11 -10.39 23.76
N GLY A 189 -8.12 -10.15 22.90
CA GLY A 189 -7.10 -11.13 22.50
C GLY A 189 -6.09 -11.43 23.60
N GLY A 190 -5.66 -10.41 24.36
CA GLY A 190 -4.75 -10.56 25.50
C GLY A 190 -5.34 -11.33 26.68
N LEU A 191 -6.67 -11.34 26.82
CA LEU A 191 -7.39 -12.12 27.85
C LEU A 191 -7.53 -13.62 27.55
N ARG A 192 -7.11 -14.10 26.37
CA ARG A 192 -7.22 -15.52 25.97
C ARG A 192 -5.95 -16.35 26.17
N ILE A 193 -4.84 -15.77 26.63
CA ILE A 193 -3.61 -16.51 26.94
C ILE A 193 -3.60 -16.82 28.43
N GLY A 194 -4.30 -17.89 28.82
CA GLY A 194 -4.43 -18.31 30.21
C GLY A 194 -5.38 -19.48 30.37
N ARG A 195 -5.06 -20.61 29.73
CA ARG A 195 -5.53 -21.95 30.15
C ARG A 195 -4.42 -22.95 29.93
#